data_AF-A0A2J8UJY3-F1
#
_entry.id   AF-A0A2J8UJY3-F1
#
_cell.length_a   1.000
_cell.length_b   1.000
_cell.length_c   1.000
_cell.angle_alpha   90.00
_cell.angle_beta   90.00
_cell.angle_gamma   90.00
#
_symmetry.space_group_name_H-M   'P 1'
#
loop_
_entity.id
_entity.type
_entity.pdbx_description
1 polymer ?
#
loop_
_entity_poly.entity_id
_entity_poly.type
_entity_poly.pdbx_seq_one_letter_code
_entity_poly.pdbx_strand_id
1 'polypeptide(L)'
;MWPQPRLPPRPAMSEETRQSKLAAAKKKLREYQQRNSPGVPTGAKKKKKIKNGNNPETTTSDGCHSPEDIQDILKVLVSDLNRSNGVALPPLDKWKTPKDNAATLQPSDDTVLPGGVPSPGASLTSMAASQNHDADNVPNLMDETKTFSSTESLRQLSQQLNGLVCESTTCVNGEGPASSANLKDLESRYQQLAVALDSSYVTNKQLNITIEKLKQQNQEITDQLEEEKKECHQKQGALREQLQVHIQTIGILVSEKAELQTALAHTQHAARQKEGESEDLASRLQYSRRRVGELERALSAVSTQQKKADRYNKELTKERDALRLELYKNTQSNEDLKQEKSELEEKLRVLVTEKAGMQLNLEELQKKLEMTELLLQQFSSRCEAPDANQQLQQAMEERAQLEAHLGQVMESVRQLQMERDKYAENLKGESAMWRQRMQQMSEQVHTLREEKECSMSRVQELETSLAELRNQM
;
A
#
# COMPACT_ATOMS: atom_id res chain seq x y z
N MET A 1 -4.79 52.85 21.52
CA MET A 1 -5.75 51.72 21.54
C MET A 1 -5.92 51.23 20.11
N TRP A 2 -5.60 49.98 19.81
CA TRP A 2 -5.80 49.39 18.47
C TRP A 2 -7.06 48.51 18.49
N PRO A 3 -7.93 48.54 17.47
CA PRO A 3 -9.15 47.73 17.44
C PRO A 3 -8.84 46.26 17.15
N GLN A 4 -9.52 45.37 17.87
CA GLN A 4 -9.34 43.92 17.77
C GLN A 4 -10.05 43.35 16.52
N PRO A 5 -9.41 42.49 15.70
CA PRO A 5 -10.07 41.87 14.55
C PRO A 5 -11.23 40.95 14.97
N ARG A 6 -12.42 41.15 14.41
CA ARG A 6 -13.56 40.25 14.63
C ARG A 6 -13.37 38.96 13.83
N LEU A 7 -13.32 37.82 14.51
CA LEU A 7 -13.32 36.50 13.86
C LEU A 7 -14.69 36.23 13.19
N PRO A 8 -14.74 35.51 12.05
CA PRO A 8 -16.00 35.10 11.44
C PRO A 8 -16.82 34.18 12.38
N PRO A 9 -18.16 34.25 12.37
CA PRO A 9 -18.98 33.28 13.06
C PRO A 9 -18.69 31.86 12.54
N ARG A 10 -18.46 30.91 13.44
CA ARG A 10 -18.38 29.49 13.07
C ARG A 10 -19.72 29.07 12.42
N PRO A 11 -19.73 28.26 11.36
CA PRO A 11 -20.97 27.75 10.78
C PRO A 11 -21.81 27.03 11.83
N ALA A 12 -22.94 27.63 12.22
CA ALA A 12 -23.90 26.99 13.08
C ALA A 12 -24.51 25.82 12.30
N MET A 13 -24.40 24.59 12.81
CA MET A 13 -25.13 23.47 12.24
C MET A 13 -26.63 23.77 12.31
N SER A 14 -27.36 23.52 11.23
CA SER A 14 -28.81 23.73 11.20
C SER A 14 -29.48 22.94 12.33
N GLU A 15 -30.58 23.48 12.86
CA GLU A 15 -31.34 22.85 13.94
C GLU A 15 -31.80 21.42 13.55
N GLU A 16 -32.13 21.22 12.28
CA GLU A 16 -32.43 19.91 11.69
C GLU A 16 -31.22 18.95 11.73
N THR A 17 -30.01 19.42 11.42
CA THR A 17 -28.77 18.63 11.57
C THR A 17 -28.52 18.27 13.04
N ARG A 18 -28.82 19.18 13.97
CA ARG A 18 -28.70 18.95 15.41
C ARG A 18 -29.69 17.89 15.89
N GLN A 19 -30.95 17.99 15.47
CA GLN A 19 -32.02 17.04 15.81
C GLN A 19 -31.76 15.65 15.21
N SER A 20 -31.32 15.57 13.95
CA SER A 20 -30.94 14.31 13.29
C SER A 20 -29.79 13.60 14.02
N LYS A 21 -28.73 14.34 14.40
CA LYS A 21 -27.62 13.80 15.21
C LYS A 21 -28.09 13.35 16.60
N LEU A 22 -28.98 14.10 17.24
CA LEU A 22 -29.57 13.73 18.54
C LEU A 22 -30.43 12.45 18.44
N ALA A 23 -31.22 12.30 17.37
CA ALA A 23 -32.03 11.12 17.11
C ALA A 23 -31.15 9.88 16.85
N ALA A 24 -30.08 10.02 16.06
CA ALA A 24 -29.11 8.96 15.83
C ALA A 24 -28.40 8.52 17.13
N ALA A 25 -28.01 9.47 17.99
CA ALA A 25 -27.43 9.18 19.30
C ALA A 25 -28.42 8.45 20.22
N LYS A 26 -29.68 8.91 20.29
CA LYS A 26 -30.76 8.25 21.06
C LYS A 26 -31.07 6.83 20.55
N LYS A 27 -30.97 6.59 19.24
CA LYS A 27 -31.11 5.24 18.65
C LYS A 27 -29.98 4.32 19.10
N LYS A 28 -28.72 4.76 18.99
CA LYS A 28 -27.56 3.97 19.45
C LYS A 28 -27.59 3.70 20.96
N LEU A 29 -28.06 4.66 21.76
CA LEU A 29 -28.23 4.46 23.21
C LEU A 29 -29.28 3.38 23.53
N ARG A 30 -30.44 3.38 22.85
CA ARG A 30 -31.44 2.32 23.02
C ARG A 30 -30.96 0.96 22.53
N GLU A 31 -30.19 0.91 21.44
CA GLU A 31 -29.58 -0.33 20.93
C GLU A 31 -28.54 -0.91 21.91
N TYR A 32 -27.72 -0.05 22.51
CA TYR A 32 -26.78 -0.42 23.58
C TYR A 32 -27.51 -0.93 24.84
N GLN A 33 -28.58 -0.24 25.27
CA GLN A 33 -29.41 -0.66 26.40
C GLN A 33 -30.13 -1.99 26.14
N GLN A 34 -30.61 -2.25 24.93
CA GLN A 34 -31.20 -3.55 24.56
C GLN A 34 -30.16 -4.68 24.53
N ARG A 35 -28.94 -4.43 24.05
CA ARG A 35 -27.85 -5.43 24.10
C ARG A 35 -27.37 -5.74 25.51
N ASN A 36 -27.49 -4.79 26.44
CA ASN A 36 -26.89 -4.88 27.78
C ASN A 36 -27.92 -4.98 28.92
N SER A 37 -29.21 -5.18 28.62
CA SER A 37 -30.22 -5.46 29.64
C SER A 37 -30.24 -6.96 30.01
N PRO A 38 -30.03 -7.35 31.27
CA PRO A 38 -30.13 -8.75 31.70
C PRO A 38 -31.61 -9.21 31.68
N GLY A 39 -31.97 -10.02 30.68
CA GLY A 39 -33.34 -10.54 30.50
C GLY A 39 -33.48 -12.01 30.88
N VAL A 40 -34.18 -12.29 31.98
CA VAL A 40 -34.61 -13.65 32.40
C VAL A 40 -35.57 -14.25 31.34
N PRO A 41 -35.52 -15.56 31.03
CA PRO A 41 -36.12 -16.09 29.80
C PRO A 41 -37.59 -16.50 29.96
N THR A 42 -38.39 -16.29 28.90
CA THR A 42 -39.70 -16.94 28.69
C THR A 42 -39.99 -17.20 27.21
N GLY A 43 -40.57 -18.37 26.88
CA GLY A 43 -41.49 -18.47 25.73
C GLY A 43 -41.01 -19.01 24.37
N ALA A 44 -40.42 -20.21 24.35
CA ALA A 44 -40.47 -21.23 23.27
C ALA A 44 -40.95 -20.89 21.83
N LYS A 45 -40.18 -21.34 20.81
CA LYS A 45 -40.72 -22.17 19.70
C LYS A 45 -39.66 -22.95 18.88
N LYS A 46 -39.98 -24.23 18.65
CA LYS A 46 -39.30 -25.32 17.91
C LYS A 46 -38.61 -24.94 16.57
N LYS A 47 -37.42 -25.50 16.28
CA LYS A 47 -37.19 -26.52 15.21
C LYS A 47 -35.73 -27.06 15.05
N LYS A 48 -35.63 -28.40 15.10
CA LYS A 48 -34.85 -29.31 14.21
C LYS A 48 -33.30 -29.43 14.24
N LYS A 49 -32.82 -30.21 15.23
CA LYS A 49 -31.85 -31.35 15.17
C LYS A 49 -31.15 -31.70 13.84
N ILE A 50 -29.80 -31.80 13.88
CA ILE A 50 -28.83 -32.82 13.35
C ILE A 50 -27.49 -32.51 14.10
N LYS A 51 -27.03 -33.25 15.12
CA LYS A 51 -26.37 -34.58 15.22
C LYS A 51 -24.82 -34.57 15.08
N ASN A 52 -24.18 -34.42 16.26
CA ASN A 52 -22.92 -35.00 16.78
C ASN A 52 -21.55 -34.78 16.09
N GLY A 53 -20.55 -34.45 16.93
CA GLY A 53 -19.11 -34.44 16.63
C GLY A 53 -18.23 -34.17 17.87
N ASN A 54 -18.21 -35.12 18.80
CA ASN A 54 -17.33 -35.35 19.98
C ASN A 54 -16.57 -34.20 20.71
N ASN A 55 -16.73 -34.20 22.03
CA ASN A 55 -15.86 -33.58 23.06
C ASN A 55 -15.00 -34.72 23.71
N PRO A 56 -13.97 -34.49 24.57
CA PRO A 56 -14.19 -33.91 25.91
C PRO A 56 -13.10 -32.97 26.51
N GLU A 57 -13.56 -32.13 27.45
CA GLU A 57 -12.94 -31.71 28.74
C GLU A 57 -11.56 -31.01 28.80
N THR A 58 -11.53 -29.79 29.36
CA THR A 58 -10.83 -29.43 30.63
C THR A 58 -11.48 -28.14 31.23
N THR A 59 -11.22 -27.83 32.50
CA THR A 59 -12.03 -27.02 33.44
C THR A 59 -11.64 -25.54 33.61
N THR A 60 -12.66 -24.72 33.91
CA THR A 60 -12.71 -23.55 34.84
C THR A 60 -11.46 -22.68 35.09
N SER A 61 -11.59 -21.37 34.81
CA SER A 61 -11.21 -20.31 35.78
C SER A 61 -11.96 -19.01 35.43
N ASP A 62 -12.79 -18.53 36.36
CA ASP A 62 -13.47 -17.23 36.28
C ASP A 62 -12.58 -16.16 36.93
N GLY A 63 -12.71 -14.90 36.50
CA GLY A 63 -11.75 -13.84 36.81
C GLY A 63 -12.16 -12.44 36.35
N CYS A 64 -13.43 -12.07 36.57
CA CYS A 64 -13.91 -10.72 36.30
C CYS A 64 -13.56 -9.76 37.45
N HIS A 65 -12.86 -8.66 37.16
CA HIS A 65 -12.55 -7.61 38.14
C HIS A 65 -13.78 -6.76 38.48
N SER A 66 -13.89 -6.35 39.75
CA SER A 66 -15.03 -5.62 40.31
C SER A 66 -14.99 -4.12 39.96
N PRO A 67 -16.13 -3.42 39.80
CA PRO A 67 -16.14 -2.00 39.45
C PRO A 67 -15.51 -1.04 40.47
N GLU A 68 -15.24 -1.48 41.71
CA GLU A 68 -14.54 -0.69 42.73
C GLU A 68 -13.09 -0.35 42.32
N ASP A 69 -12.36 -1.30 41.70
CA ASP A 69 -10.94 -1.12 41.29
C ASP A 69 -10.76 0.10 40.35
N ILE A 70 -11.78 0.40 39.55
CA ILE A 70 -11.77 1.51 38.58
C ILE A 70 -11.97 2.87 39.30
N GLN A 71 -12.72 2.90 40.40
CA GLN A 71 -12.95 4.14 41.16
C GLN A 71 -11.69 4.57 41.92
N ASP A 72 -10.93 3.63 42.48
CA ASP A 72 -9.70 3.96 43.20
C ASP A 72 -8.59 4.46 42.26
N ILE A 73 -8.47 3.91 41.05
CA ILE A 73 -7.54 4.43 40.02
C ILE A 73 -7.87 5.88 39.66
N LEU A 74 -9.15 6.21 39.48
CA LEU A 74 -9.59 7.59 39.19
C LEU A 74 -9.32 8.53 40.37
N LYS A 75 -9.45 8.05 41.62
CA LYS A 75 -9.21 8.81 42.84
C LYS A 75 -7.73 9.14 43.04
N VAL A 76 -6.82 8.23 42.68
CA VAL A 76 -5.37 8.46 42.66
C VAL A 76 -5.01 9.53 41.61
N LEU A 77 -5.50 9.41 40.38
CA LEU A 77 -5.18 10.36 39.30
C LEU A 77 -5.68 11.79 39.57
N VAL A 78 -6.83 11.94 40.25
CA VAL A 78 -7.33 13.26 40.70
C VAL A 78 -6.51 13.82 41.86
N SER A 79 -5.88 12.97 42.68
CA SER A 79 -5.03 13.41 43.79
C SER A 79 -3.67 13.93 43.31
N ASP A 80 -3.06 13.28 42.31
CA ASP A 80 -1.77 13.70 41.74
C ASP A 80 -1.85 15.04 40.99
N LEU A 81 -2.98 15.31 40.31
CA LEU A 81 -3.19 16.56 39.58
C LEU A 81 -3.18 17.81 40.47
N ASN A 82 -3.49 17.66 41.76
CA ASN A 82 -3.54 18.76 42.73
C ASN A 82 -2.19 19.03 43.43
N ARG A 83 -1.11 18.30 43.09
CA ARG A 83 0.20 18.40 43.79
C ARG A 83 1.35 18.92 42.92
N SER A 84 1.14 19.24 41.64
CA SER A 84 2.20 19.81 40.79
C SER A 84 2.33 21.33 40.98
N ASN A 85 3.37 21.75 41.71
CA ASN A 85 3.81 23.14 41.71
C ASN A 85 4.22 23.59 40.30
N GLY A 86 3.89 24.83 39.96
CA GLY A 86 3.94 25.31 38.58
C GLY A 86 5.33 25.32 37.95
N VAL A 87 5.40 24.81 36.72
CA VAL A 87 6.46 25.11 35.74
C VAL A 87 5.76 25.66 34.50
N ALA A 88 5.92 26.95 34.23
CA ALA A 88 5.39 27.58 33.04
C ALA A 88 6.29 27.25 31.83
N LEU A 89 5.71 26.65 30.78
CA LEU A 89 6.39 26.49 29.49
C LEU A 89 6.19 27.78 28.65
N PRO A 90 7.23 28.28 27.97
CA PRO A 90 7.11 29.45 27.10
C PRO A 90 6.34 29.12 25.81
N PRO A 91 5.48 30.02 25.28
CA PRO A 91 4.80 29.81 24.00
C PRO A 91 5.78 29.82 22.83
N LEU A 92 5.78 28.75 22.03
CA LEU A 92 6.69 28.59 20.88
C LEU A 92 6.10 29.13 19.55
N ASP A 93 5.68 30.40 19.54
CA ASP A 93 5.47 31.13 18.29
C ASP A 93 6.81 31.67 17.78
N LYS A 94 7.37 31.09 16.70
CA LYS A 94 8.36 31.67 15.74
C LYS A 94 9.06 30.61 14.86
N TRP A 95 8.34 29.90 14.00
CA TRP A 95 8.98 29.28 12.81
C TRP A 95 8.29 29.79 11.54
N LYS A 96 8.80 30.92 11.03
CA LYS A 96 8.48 31.43 9.70
C LYS A 96 9.23 30.62 8.64
N THR A 97 8.60 30.44 7.49
CA THR A 97 9.27 30.01 6.25
C THR A 97 10.35 30.98 5.81
N PRO A 98 11.46 30.48 5.26
CA PRO A 98 12.28 31.22 4.30
C PRO A 98 11.90 30.78 2.87
N LYS A 99 11.43 31.72 2.05
CA LYS A 99 11.40 31.57 0.59
C LYS A 99 11.69 32.94 -0.04
N ASP A 100 12.93 33.11 -0.49
CA ASP A 100 13.40 34.05 -1.51
C ASP A 100 14.70 33.45 -2.07
N ASN A 101 14.97 33.26 -3.37
CA ASN A 101 14.79 34.07 -4.60
C ASN A 101 16.09 34.81 -5.01
N ALA A 102 16.81 34.24 -5.99
CA ALA A 102 17.72 34.87 -6.98
C ALA A 102 18.42 33.71 -7.74
N ALA A 103 18.43 33.53 -9.06
CA ALA A 103 18.14 34.34 -10.26
C ALA A 103 19.26 35.34 -10.68
N THR A 104 20.10 34.91 -11.63
CA THR A 104 20.95 35.67 -12.59
C THR A 104 21.20 34.72 -13.78
N LEU A 105 20.54 34.86 -14.94
CA LEU A 105 20.94 35.62 -16.16
C LEU A 105 22.29 35.12 -16.75
N GLN A 106 22.31 34.35 -17.86
CA GLN A 106 22.33 34.75 -19.31
C GLN A 106 23.72 35.20 -19.82
N PRO A 107 24.09 35.19 -21.13
CA PRO A 107 23.24 35.28 -22.36
C PRO A 107 23.64 34.45 -23.64
N SER A 108 22.79 34.55 -24.69
CA SER A 108 22.96 34.51 -26.19
C SER A 108 23.86 33.47 -26.93
N ASP A 109 23.76 33.18 -28.25
CA ASP A 109 23.09 33.79 -29.46
C ASP A 109 22.22 32.75 -30.24
N ASP A 110 21.08 33.09 -30.85
CA ASP A 110 20.83 33.49 -32.28
C ASP A 110 21.57 32.65 -33.36
N THR A 111 20.98 32.22 -34.50
CA THR A 111 20.20 33.03 -35.47
C THR A 111 19.43 32.19 -36.54
N VAL A 112 18.41 32.78 -37.19
CA VAL A 112 17.80 32.50 -38.54
C VAL A 112 16.61 31.50 -38.69
N LEU A 113 15.52 32.05 -39.29
CA LEU A 113 14.28 31.48 -39.86
C LEU A 113 14.29 31.69 -41.40
N PRO A 114 13.27 31.31 -42.23
CA PRO A 114 12.14 30.35 -42.09
C PRO A 114 11.98 29.39 -43.31
N GLY A 115 10.95 28.52 -43.32
CA GLY A 115 10.32 28.12 -44.60
C GLY A 115 9.55 26.78 -44.68
N GLY A 116 8.26 26.84 -45.07
CA GLY A 116 7.67 25.89 -46.03
C GLY A 116 7.05 24.55 -45.55
N VAL A 117 5.71 24.53 -45.48
CA VAL A 117 4.74 23.44 -45.85
C VAL A 117 5.13 21.96 -45.66
N PRO A 118 4.33 21.14 -44.94
CA PRO A 118 4.51 19.69 -44.90
C PRO A 118 3.88 18.98 -46.11
N SER A 119 4.57 17.99 -46.67
CA SER A 119 4.01 16.97 -47.54
C SER A 119 4.56 15.59 -47.15
N PRO A 120 3.74 14.52 -47.02
CA PRO A 120 4.17 13.28 -46.38
C PRO A 120 4.65 12.20 -47.36
N GLY A 121 5.59 11.39 -46.90
CA GLY A 121 5.89 10.07 -47.43
C GLY A 121 7.00 9.41 -46.61
N ALA A 122 7.21 8.11 -46.61
CA ALA A 122 6.43 6.94 -47.03
C ALA A 122 7.36 5.73 -46.78
N SER A 123 6.89 4.70 -46.09
CA SER A 123 7.60 3.42 -45.86
C SER A 123 6.62 2.46 -45.18
N LEU A 124 6.43 1.20 -45.58
CA LEU A 124 7.10 0.34 -46.58
C LEU A 124 6.12 -0.75 -47.10
N THR A 125 6.50 -1.46 -48.17
CA THR A 125 6.06 -2.83 -48.58
C THR A 125 4.55 -3.06 -48.90
N SER A 126 4.09 -3.45 -50.11
CA SER A 126 4.59 -4.37 -51.18
C SER A 126 4.73 -5.82 -50.68
N MET A 127 4.12 -6.88 -51.22
CA MET A 127 3.50 -7.21 -52.53
C MET A 127 2.27 -8.15 -52.31
N ALA A 128 1.38 -8.49 -53.26
CA ALA A 128 0.93 -7.92 -54.55
C ALA A 128 -0.33 -8.70 -55.03
N ALA A 129 -1.11 -8.16 -55.97
CA ALA A 129 -2.12 -8.89 -56.74
C ALA A 129 -2.36 -8.24 -58.13
N SER A 130 -2.57 -9.09 -59.14
CA SER A 130 -2.56 -8.87 -60.59
C SER A 130 -3.25 -7.63 -61.17
N GLN A 131 -2.60 -7.05 -62.20
CA GLN A 131 -3.16 -6.08 -63.15
C GLN A 131 -4.08 -6.74 -64.20
N ASN A 132 -4.66 -5.88 -65.06
CA ASN A 132 -5.29 -6.12 -66.38
C ASN A 132 -6.84 -6.19 -66.37
N HIS A 133 -7.59 -5.36 -67.10
CA HIS A 133 -7.22 -4.20 -67.95
C HIS A 133 -8.32 -3.13 -67.89
N ASP A 134 -7.93 -1.85 -67.80
CA ASP A 134 -8.73 -0.75 -68.34
C ASP A 134 -8.47 -0.63 -69.85
N ALA A 135 -9.53 -0.38 -70.61
CA ALA A 135 -9.45 0.02 -72.01
C ALA A 135 -10.56 1.03 -72.30
N ASP A 136 -10.30 2.28 -71.95
CA ASP A 136 -10.94 3.40 -72.62
C ASP A 136 -10.60 3.28 -74.11
N ASN A 137 -11.59 2.92 -74.92
CA ASN A 137 -11.49 3.07 -76.36
C ASN A 137 -12.86 3.40 -76.92
N VAL A 138 -13.03 4.67 -77.29
CA VAL A 138 -14.09 5.11 -78.18
C VAL A 138 -13.74 4.63 -79.59
N PRO A 139 -14.61 3.83 -80.23
CA PRO A 139 -14.84 4.00 -81.64
C PRO A 139 -16.26 4.53 -81.87
N ASN A 140 -16.32 5.76 -82.35
CA ASN A 140 -17.38 6.15 -83.28
C ASN A 140 -17.32 5.17 -84.48
N LEU A 141 -18.23 4.20 -84.54
CA LEU A 141 -18.41 3.39 -85.73
C LEU A 141 -19.88 3.02 -85.94
N MET A 142 -20.59 3.97 -86.53
CA MET A 142 -21.66 3.80 -87.52
C MET A 142 -22.55 2.55 -87.41
N ASP A 143 -23.78 2.79 -86.94
CA ASP A 143 -25.00 2.45 -87.68
C ASP A 143 -25.14 1.01 -88.21
N GLU A 144 -25.59 0.09 -87.35
CA GLU A 144 -26.31 -1.13 -87.76
C GLU A 144 -27.84 -0.94 -87.70
N THR A 145 -28.36 0.20 -88.18
CA THR A 145 -29.65 0.09 -88.87
C THR A 145 -29.44 -0.81 -90.09
N LYS A 146 -30.28 -1.85 -90.21
CA LYS A 146 -30.22 -2.80 -91.32
C LYS A 146 -30.75 -2.15 -92.59
N THR A 147 -29.97 -1.22 -93.14
CA THR A 147 -30.24 -0.48 -94.36
C THR A 147 -30.23 -1.45 -95.54
N PHE A 148 -31.41 -1.93 -95.92
CA PHE A 148 -31.63 -2.49 -97.26
C PHE A 148 -31.52 -1.37 -98.29
N SER A 149 -30.27 -1.02 -98.62
CA SER A 149 -29.76 -0.29 -99.78
C SER A 149 -30.81 0.47 -100.60
N SER A 150 -31.00 1.76 -100.26
CA SER A 150 -31.86 2.69 -101.02
C SER A 150 -31.41 2.88 -102.48
N THR A 151 -30.20 2.43 -102.85
CA THR A 151 -29.70 2.39 -104.23
C THR A 151 -29.96 1.06 -104.95
N GLU A 152 -30.18 -0.04 -104.23
CA GLU A 152 -30.55 -1.35 -104.80
C GLU A 152 -32.02 -1.36 -105.24
N SER A 153 -32.93 -0.87 -104.40
CA SER A 153 -34.36 -0.80 -104.72
C SER A 153 -34.63 0.10 -105.95
N LEU A 154 -33.91 1.21 -106.06
CA LEU A 154 -33.92 2.07 -107.26
C LEU A 154 -33.33 1.38 -108.50
N ARG A 155 -32.30 0.55 -108.35
CA ARG A 155 -31.72 -0.26 -109.45
C ARG A 155 -32.68 -1.37 -109.90
N GLN A 156 -33.41 -1.98 -108.96
CA GLN A 156 -34.38 -3.04 -109.23
C GLN A 156 -35.64 -2.49 -109.94
N LEU A 157 -36.13 -1.31 -109.52
CA LEU A 157 -37.17 -0.57 -110.25
C LEU A 157 -36.71 -0.14 -111.65
N SER A 158 -35.45 0.32 -111.79
CA SER A 158 -34.87 0.66 -113.10
C SER A 158 -34.76 -0.54 -114.04
N GLN A 159 -34.42 -1.73 -113.54
CA GLN A 159 -34.42 -2.97 -114.32
C GLN A 159 -35.83 -3.43 -114.70
N GLN A 160 -36.83 -3.26 -113.82
CA GLN A 160 -38.23 -3.54 -114.17
C GLN A 160 -38.79 -2.54 -115.19
N LEU A 161 -38.42 -1.26 -115.11
CA LEU A 161 -38.85 -0.24 -116.08
C LEU A 161 -38.23 -0.47 -117.47
N ASN A 162 -36.93 -0.79 -117.54
CA ASN A 162 -36.24 -1.11 -118.79
C ASN A 162 -36.77 -2.41 -119.44
N GLY A 163 -37.30 -3.36 -118.67
CA GLY A 163 -37.95 -4.55 -119.19
C GLY A 163 -39.30 -4.30 -119.88
N LEU A 164 -39.99 -3.21 -119.52
CA LEU A 164 -41.34 -2.89 -120.02
C LEU A 164 -41.37 -1.88 -121.19
N VAL A 165 -40.23 -1.30 -121.56
CA VAL A 165 -40.12 -0.31 -122.65
C VAL A 165 -39.64 -0.93 -123.98
N CYS A 166 -39.19 -2.19 -123.96
CA CYS A 166 -38.63 -2.86 -125.14
C CYS A 166 -39.63 -3.72 -125.95
N GLU A 167 -40.86 -3.96 -125.45
CA GLU A 167 -41.92 -4.63 -126.22
C GLU A 167 -42.89 -3.60 -126.84
N SER A 168 -42.42 -2.95 -127.91
CA SER A 168 -43.26 -2.15 -128.81
C SER A 168 -42.79 -2.29 -130.26
N THR A 169 -42.67 -3.53 -130.72
CA THR A 169 -42.38 -3.85 -132.12
C THR A 169 -43.64 -3.89 -132.97
N THR A 170 -43.65 -3.05 -134.01
CA THR A 170 -44.40 -3.24 -135.27
C THR A 170 -45.93 -3.22 -135.21
N CYS A 171 -46.49 -2.02 -135.03
CA CYS A 171 -47.74 -1.65 -135.71
C CYS A 171 -47.47 -1.51 -137.21
N VAL A 172 -47.48 -2.60 -137.98
CA VAL A 172 -47.44 -2.54 -139.45
C VAL A 172 -48.83 -2.16 -139.97
N ASN A 173 -48.85 -1.13 -140.80
CA ASN A 173 -50.05 -0.49 -141.32
C ASN A 173 -50.46 -1.11 -142.67
N GLY A 174 -51.75 -1.34 -142.92
CA GLY A 174 -52.29 -1.61 -144.28
C GLY A 174 -52.98 -2.97 -144.53
N GLU A 175 -54.31 -2.91 -144.67
CA GLU A 175 -55.14 -3.64 -145.66
C GLU A 175 -55.31 -5.19 -145.61
N GLY A 176 -56.20 -5.65 -144.71
CA GLY A 176 -57.38 -6.52 -144.99
C GLY A 176 -57.24 -7.95 -145.57
N PRO A 177 -58.35 -8.72 -145.67
CA PRO A 177 -59.69 -8.54 -145.10
C PRO A 177 -60.05 -9.58 -144.00
N ALA A 178 -61.29 -9.54 -143.51
CA ALA A 178 -61.74 -10.20 -142.28
C ALA A 178 -61.76 -11.75 -142.27
N SER A 179 -61.57 -12.34 -141.08
CA SER A 179 -61.92 -13.74 -140.77
C SER A 179 -62.47 -13.90 -139.34
N SER A 180 -63.37 -14.88 -139.18
CA SER A 180 -64.29 -15.09 -138.04
C SER A 180 -63.64 -15.44 -136.69
N ALA A 181 -62.31 -15.64 -136.64
CA ALA A 181 -61.61 -16.11 -135.43
C ALA A 181 -61.49 -15.05 -134.31
N ASN A 182 -61.49 -13.76 -134.65
CA ASN A 182 -61.18 -12.68 -133.68
C ASN A 182 -62.25 -12.48 -132.58
N LEU A 183 -63.53 -12.78 -132.82
CA LEU A 183 -64.59 -12.53 -131.85
C LEU A 183 -64.49 -13.47 -130.63
N LYS A 184 -64.28 -14.76 -130.90
CA LYS A 184 -64.22 -15.82 -129.88
C LYS A 184 -62.94 -15.76 -129.05
N ASP A 185 -61.86 -15.26 -129.65
CA ASP A 185 -60.59 -15.01 -128.98
C ASP A 185 -60.64 -13.75 -128.08
N LEU A 186 -61.38 -12.72 -128.50
CA LEU A 186 -61.68 -11.56 -127.66
C LEU A 186 -62.59 -11.94 -126.47
N GLU A 187 -63.63 -12.75 -126.70
CA GLU A 187 -64.52 -13.30 -125.67
C GLU A 187 -63.75 -14.16 -124.65
N SER A 188 -62.87 -15.06 -125.13
CA SER A 188 -61.97 -15.85 -124.27
C SER A 188 -61.05 -14.95 -123.43
N ARG A 189 -60.49 -13.88 -124.00
CA ARG A 189 -59.68 -12.89 -123.27
C ARG A 189 -60.47 -12.13 -122.22
N TYR A 190 -61.71 -11.72 -122.49
CA TYR A 190 -62.58 -11.13 -121.46
C TYR A 190 -62.92 -12.10 -120.34
N GLN A 191 -63.22 -13.37 -120.66
CA GLN A 191 -63.50 -14.40 -119.66
C GLN A 191 -62.27 -14.71 -118.79
N GLN A 192 -61.08 -14.78 -119.39
CA GLN A 192 -59.81 -14.94 -118.65
C GLN A 192 -59.52 -13.73 -117.77
N LEU A 193 -59.77 -12.51 -118.25
CA LEU A 193 -59.61 -11.29 -117.47
C LEU A 193 -60.57 -11.24 -116.28
N ALA A 194 -61.82 -11.68 -116.44
CA ALA A 194 -62.78 -11.80 -115.34
C ALA A 194 -62.33 -12.83 -114.28
N VAL A 195 -61.90 -14.02 -114.69
CA VAL A 195 -61.38 -15.05 -113.77
C VAL A 195 -60.10 -14.59 -113.07
N ALA A 196 -59.21 -13.87 -113.76
CA ALA A 196 -58.02 -13.27 -113.16
C ALA A 196 -58.39 -12.15 -112.16
N LEU A 197 -59.42 -11.36 -112.44
CA LEU A 197 -59.94 -10.33 -111.53
C LEU A 197 -60.57 -10.96 -110.28
N ASP A 198 -61.38 -12.02 -110.41
CA ASP A 198 -61.97 -12.75 -109.28
C ASP A 198 -60.88 -13.43 -108.42
N SER A 199 -59.87 -14.03 -109.06
CA SER A 199 -58.69 -14.59 -108.38
C SER A 199 -57.89 -13.52 -107.63
N SER A 200 -57.67 -12.36 -108.27
CA SER A 200 -57.06 -11.18 -107.65
C SER A 200 -57.89 -10.65 -106.48
N TYR A 201 -59.22 -10.65 -106.59
CA TYR A 201 -60.13 -10.22 -105.52
C TYR A 201 -60.06 -11.16 -104.31
N VAL A 202 -60.11 -12.49 -104.53
CA VAL A 202 -60.00 -13.49 -103.44
C VAL A 202 -58.63 -13.43 -102.76
N THR A 203 -57.55 -13.33 -103.53
CA THR A 203 -56.19 -13.20 -102.98
C THR A 203 -56.00 -11.89 -102.20
N ASN A 204 -56.48 -10.76 -102.70
CA ASN A 204 -56.49 -9.50 -101.94
C ASN A 204 -57.33 -9.60 -100.66
N LYS A 205 -58.49 -10.25 -100.69
CA LYS A 205 -59.31 -10.49 -99.49
C LYS A 205 -58.55 -11.35 -98.45
N GLN A 206 -57.85 -12.39 -98.89
CA GLN A 206 -57.03 -13.22 -98.02
C GLN A 206 -55.82 -12.46 -97.45
N LEU A 207 -55.16 -11.63 -98.26
CA LEU A 207 -54.08 -10.75 -97.81
C LEU A 207 -54.58 -9.73 -96.78
N ASN A 208 -55.73 -9.11 -96.99
CA ASN A 208 -56.35 -8.19 -96.03
C ASN A 208 -56.66 -8.86 -94.69
N ILE A 209 -57.19 -10.09 -94.69
CA ILE A 209 -57.40 -10.87 -93.46
C ILE A 209 -56.07 -11.15 -92.74
N THR A 210 -55.01 -11.49 -93.50
CA THR A 210 -53.68 -11.70 -92.93
C THR A 210 -53.06 -10.40 -92.38
N ILE A 211 -53.26 -9.27 -93.06
CA ILE A 211 -52.80 -7.93 -92.61
C ILE A 211 -53.47 -7.54 -91.30
N GLU A 212 -54.81 -7.64 -91.21
CA GLU A 212 -55.52 -7.32 -89.97
C GLU A 212 -55.16 -8.29 -88.83
N LYS A 213 -54.93 -9.58 -89.13
CA LYS A 213 -54.43 -10.53 -88.12
C LYS A 213 -53.02 -10.15 -87.61
N LEU A 214 -52.09 -9.82 -88.52
CA LEU A 214 -50.73 -9.39 -88.13
C LEU A 214 -50.75 -8.08 -87.37
N LYS A 215 -51.63 -7.15 -87.73
CA LYS A 215 -51.85 -5.88 -87.04
C LYS A 215 -52.38 -6.08 -85.62
N GLN A 216 -53.36 -6.97 -85.44
CA GLN A 216 -53.85 -7.36 -84.11
C GLN A 216 -52.74 -8.02 -83.27
N GLN A 217 -51.97 -8.94 -83.85
CA GLN A 217 -50.83 -9.57 -83.16
C GLN A 217 -49.74 -8.55 -82.77
N ASN A 218 -49.42 -7.60 -83.65
CA ASN A 218 -48.48 -6.52 -83.35
C ASN A 218 -48.99 -5.61 -82.22
N GLN A 219 -50.30 -5.33 -82.15
CA GLN A 219 -50.89 -4.58 -81.05
C GLN A 219 -50.78 -5.37 -79.73
N GLU A 220 -51.18 -6.64 -79.71
CA GLU A 220 -51.08 -7.51 -78.53
C GLU A 220 -49.63 -7.63 -78.01
N ILE A 221 -48.65 -7.78 -78.90
CA ILE A 221 -47.21 -7.78 -78.55
C ILE A 221 -46.77 -6.41 -78.01
N THR A 222 -47.27 -5.31 -78.57
CA THR A 222 -46.96 -3.95 -78.11
C THR A 222 -47.52 -3.70 -76.72
N ASP A 223 -48.77 -4.09 -76.47
CA ASP A 223 -49.44 -3.96 -75.17
C ASP A 223 -48.76 -4.80 -74.09
N GLN A 224 -48.40 -6.06 -74.41
CA GLN A 224 -47.62 -6.93 -73.52
C GLN A 224 -46.26 -6.32 -73.17
N LEU A 225 -45.55 -5.78 -74.17
CA LEU A 225 -44.25 -5.14 -73.98
C LEU A 225 -44.35 -3.81 -73.21
N GLU A 226 -45.47 -3.10 -73.29
CA GLU A 226 -45.73 -1.94 -72.43
C GLU A 226 -46.01 -2.34 -70.97
N GLU A 227 -46.75 -3.42 -70.76
CA GLU A 227 -47.08 -3.92 -69.42
C GLU A 227 -45.86 -4.54 -68.71
N GLU A 228 -45.06 -5.36 -69.41
CA GLU A 228 -43.78 -5.86 -68.90
C GLU A 228 -42.81 -4.71 -68.58
N LYS A 229 -42.80 -3.64 -69.36
CA LYS A 229 -42.04 -2.42 -69.03
C LYS A 229 -42.53 -1.81 -67.72
N LYS A 230 -43.84 -1.63 -67.51
CA LYS A 230 -44.38 -1.06 -66.26
C LYS A 230 -44.03 -1.95 -65.07
N GLU A 231 -44.20 -3.27 -65.19
CA GLU A 231 -43.86 -4.21 -64.13
C GLU A 231 -42.35 -4.20 -63.82
N CYS A 232 -41.50 -4.13 -64.84
CA CYS A 232 -40.05 -4.00 -64.69
C CYS A 232 -39.66 -2.69 -63.97
N HIS A 233 -40.25 -1.55 -64.35
CA HIS A 233 -40.02 -0.27 -63.67
C HIS A 233 -40.50 -0.28 -62.21
N GLN A 234 -41.64 -0.92 -61.92
CA GLN A 234 -42.13 -1.06 -60.54
C GLN A 234 -41.20 -1.93 -59.68
N LYS A 235 -40.75 -3.08 -60.21
CA LYS A 235 -39.74 -3.94 -59.56
C LYS A 235 -38.42 -3.18 -59.35
N GLN A 236 -37.98 -2.40 -60.33
CA GLN A 236 -36.78 -1.56 -60.21
C GLN A 236 -36.94 -0.47 -59.14
N GLY A 237 -38.13 0.13 -59.01
CA GLY A 237 -38.46 1.09 -57.95
C GLY A 237 -38.33 0.47 -56.56
N ALA A 238 -39.00 -0.65 -56.32
CA ALA A 238 -38.95 -1.39 -55.05
C ALA A 238 -37.51 -1.80 -54.66
N LEU A 239 -36.70 -2.24 -55.64
CA LEU A 239 -35.29 -2.59 -55.40
C LEU A 239 -34.42 -1.36 -55.05
N ARG A 240 -34.70 -0.18 -55.65
CA ARG A 240 -34.01 1.08 -55.29
C ARG A 240 -34.36 1.53 -53.87
N GLU A 241 -35.64 1.45 -53.48
CA GLU A 241 -36.09 1.75 -52.12
C GLU A 241 -35.43 0.80 -51.10
N GLN A 242 -35.42 -0.50 -51.37
CA GLN A 242 -34.76 -1.49 -50.52
C GLN A 242 -33.26 -1.22 -50.38
N LEU A 243 -32.57 -0.90 -51.48
CA LEU A 243 -31.15 -0.51 -51.46
C LEU A 243 -30.92 0.74 -50.60
N GLN A 244 -31.78 1.76 -50.73
CA GLN A 244 -31.67 2.99 -49.95
C GLN A 244 -31.89 2.76 -48.44
N VAL A 245 -32.85 1.90 -48.06
CA VAL A 245 -33.03 1.46 -46.67
C VAL A 245 -31.79 0.73 -46.17
N HIS A 246 -31.24 -0.22 -46.94
CA HIS A 246 -30.03 -0.94 -46.56
C HIS A 246 -28.82 -0.02 -46.38
N ILE A 247 -28.62 0.98 -47.26
CA ILE A 247 -27.56 1.98 -47.10
C ILE A 247 -27.71 2.76 -45.78
N GLN A 248 -28.93 3.17 -45.43
CA GLN A 248 -29.21 3.85 -44.15
C GLN A 248 -28.96 2.94 -42.94
N THR A 249 -29.43 1.69 -42.98
CA THR A 249 -29.19 0.70 -41.91
C THR A 249 -27.69 0.43 -41.72
N ILE A 250 -26.94 0.26 -42.82
CA ILE A 250 -25.48 0.08 -42.76
C ILE A 250 -24.81 1.33 -42.16
N GLY A 251 -25.25 2.53 -42.54
CA GLY A 251 -24.76 3.78 -41.97
C GLY A 251 -24.90 3.84 -40.45
N ILE A 252 -26.10 3.54 -39.93
CA ILE A 252 -26.39 3.50 -38.49
C ILE A 252 -25.51 2.48 -37.78
N LEU A 253 -25.43 1.24 -38.30
CA LEU A 253 -24.61 0.18 -37.71
C LEU A 253 -23.11 0.51 -37.72
N VAL A 254 -22.61 1.25 -38.73
CA VAL A 254 -21.22 1.71 -38.78
C VAL A 254 -20.96 2.81 -37.76
N SER A 255 -21.87 3.77 -37.56
CA SER A 255 -21.74 4.78 -36.50
C SER A 255 -21.82 4.16 -35.10
N GLU A 256 -22.81 3.30 -34.83
CA GLU A 256 -22.94 2.59 -33.55
C GLU A 256 -21.70 1.75 -33.24
N LYS A 257 -21.15 1.05 -34.24
CA LYS A 257 -19.89 0.31 -34.09
C LYS A 257 -18.72 1.22 -33.70
N ALA A 258 -18.59 2.40 -34.32
CA ALA A 258 -17.51 3.34 -34.01
C ALA A 258 -17.66 3.96 -32.61
N GLU A 259 -18.88 4.29 -32.20
CA GLU A 259 -19.20 4.76 -30.85
C GLU A 259 -18.90 3.68 -29.80
N LEU A 260 -19.35 2.45 -30.01
CA LEU A 260 -19.07 1.31 -29.13
C LEU A 260 -17.58 0.99 -29.04
N GLN A 261 -16.83 1.07 -30.15
CA GLN A 261 -15.37 0.91 -30.14
C GLN A 261 -14.68 2.00 -29.31
N THR A 262 -15.13 3.25 -29.42
CA THR A 262 -14.60 4.37 -28.64
C THR A 262 -14.93 4.24 -27.15
N ALA A 263 -16.17 3.87 -26.82
CA ALA A 263 -16.60 3.60 -25.44
C ALA A 263 -15.84 2.41 -24.81
N LEU A 264 -15.58 1.34 -25.58
CA LEU A 264 -14.78 0.20 -25.15
C LEU A 264 -13.33 0.62 -24.86
N ALA A 265 -12.70 1.41 -25.74
CA ALA A 265 -11.34 1.91 -25.52
C ALA A 265 -11.24 2.79 -24.25
N HIS A 266 -12.20 3.71 -24.06
CA HIS A 266 -12.25 4.55 -22.85
C HIS A 266 -12.46 3.74 -21.57
N THR A 267 -13.38 2.77 -21.57
CA THR A 267 -13.63 1.91 -20.39
C THR A 267 -12.44 1.00 -20.08
N GLN A 268 -11.76 0.45 -21.09
CA GLN A 268 -10.51 -0.30 -20.90
C GLN A 268 -9.38 0.56 -20.33
N HIS A 269 -9.23 1.81 -20.79
CA HIS A 269 -8.22 2.72 -20.24
C HIS A 269 -8.53 3.09 -18.78
N ALA A 270 -9.79 3.41 -18.47
CA ALA A 270 -10.22 3.70 -17.10
C ALA A 270 -10.04 2.49 -16.16
N ALA A 271 -10.27 1.26 -16.65
CA ALA A 271 -10.03 0.03 -15.88
C ALA A 271 -8.54 -0.13 -15.54
N ARG A 272 -7.64 0.01 -16.52
CA ARG A 272 -6.17 -0.04 -16.31
C ARG A 272 -5.67 1.04 -15.35
N GLN A 273 -6.24 2.25 -15.42
CA GLN A 273 -5.91 3.32 -14.46
C GLN A 273 -6.32 2.91 -13.04
N LYS A 274 -7.52 2.35 -12.87
CA LYS A 274 -8.02 1.93 -11.54
C LYS A 274 -7.28 0.71 -10.98
N GLU A 275 -6.78 -0.16 -11.85
CA GLU A 275 -5.87 -1.26 -11.51
C GLU A 275 -4.57 -0.71 -10.89
N GLY A 276 -3.87 0.20 -11.59
CA GLY A 276 -2.65 0.84 -11.07
C GLY A 276 -2.88 1.64 -9.77
N GLU A 277 -3.97 2.43 -9.68
CA GLU A 277 -4.35 3.11 -8.44
C GLU A 277 -4.58 2.12 -7.27
N SER A 278 -5.12 0.93 -7.55
CA SER A 278 -5.35 -0.13 -6.57
C SER A 278 -4.05 -0.80 -6.12
N GLU A 279 -3.10 -1.03 -7.03
CA GLU A 279 -1.77 -1.58 -6.74
C GLU A 279 -0.93 -0.63 -5.87
N ASP A 280 -0.97 0.68 -6.16
CA ASP A 280 -0.35 1.72 -5.33
C ASP A 280 -0.94 1.75 -3.92
N LEU A 281 -2.27 1.66 -3.79
CA LEU A 281 -2.95 1.60 -2.51
C LEU A 281 -2.63 0.31 -1.74
N ALA A 282 -2.53 -0.83 -2.42
CA ALA A 282 -2.13 -2.11 -1.81
C ALA A 282 -0.68 -2.03 -1.28
N SER A 283 0.23 -1.46 -2.06
CA SER A 283 1.64 -1.26 -1.69
C SER A 283 1.79 -0.33 -0.49
N ARG A 284 1.06 0.79 -0.48
CA ARG A 284 0.99 1.72 0.68
C ARG A 284 0.40 1.06 1.92
N LEU A 285 -0.62 0.22 1.77
CA LEU A 285 -1.22 -0.55 2.87
C LEU A 285 -0.25 -1.59 3.43
N GLN A 286 0.50 -2.29 2.58
CA GLN A 286 1.52 -3.25 2.99
C GLN A 286 2.65 -2.57 3.77
N TYR A 287 3.15 -1.43 3.28
CA TYR A 287 4.13 -0.60 4.00
C TYR A 287 3.59 -0.15 5.37
N SER A 288 2.35 0.33 5.43
CA SER A 288 1.70 0.73 6.69
C SER A 288 1.60 -0.43 7.69
N ARG A 289 1.17 -1.63 7.24
CA ARG A 289 1.11 -2.84 8.08
C ARG A 289 2.49 -3.24 8.62
N ARG A 290 3.53 -3.22 7.78
CA ARG A 290 4.91 -3.47 8.21
C ARG A 290 5.35 -2.45 9.26
N ARG A 291 5.06 -1.16 9.05
CA ARG A 291 5.41 -0.09 9.97
C ARG A 291 4.70 -0.23 11.32
N VAL A 292 3.44 -0.64 11.35
CA VAL A 292 2.72 -0.96 12.59
C VAL A 292 3.41 -2.12 13.33
N GLY A 293 3.74 -3.22 12.64
CA GLY A 293 4.46 -4.35 13.26
C GLY A 293 5.91 -4.04 13.71
N GLU A 294 6.55 -3.00 13.15
CA GLU A 294 7.79 -2.43 13.69
C GLU A 294 7.56 -1.66 14.98
N LEU A 295 6.52 -0.82 15.03
CA LEU A 295 6.15 -0.02 16.20
C LEU A 295 5.66 -0.90 17.37
N GLU A 296 4.91 -1.96 17.12
CA GLU A 296 4.45 -2.93 18.12
C GLU A 296 5.63 -3.66 18.78
N ARG A 297 6.64 -4.05 18.00
CA ARG A 297 7.89 -4.64 18.53
C ARG A 297 8.70 -3.62 19.33
N ALA A 298 8.81 -2.38 18.85
CA ALA A 298 9.49 -1.31 19.59
C ALA A 298 8.79 -1.01 20.93
N LEU A 299 7.46 -0.92 20.94
CA LEU A 299 6.67 -0.69 22.15
C LEU A 299 6.76 -1.86 23.13
N SER A 300 6.80 -3.10 22.63
CA SER A 300 7.07 -4.29 23.44
C SER A 300 8.47 -4.24 24.07
N ALA A 301 9.50 -3.88 23.30
CA ALA A 301 10.87 -3.73 23.79
C ALA A 301 10.95 -2.66 24.89
N VAL A 302 10.40 -1.46 24.65
CA VAL A 302 10.33 -0.37 25.63
C VAL A 302 9.57 -0.80 26.90
N SER A 303 8.45 -1.54 26.77
CA SER A 303 7.72 -2.08 27.93
C SER A 303 8.59 -3.04 28.77
N THR A 304 9.38 -3.92 28.12
CA THR A 304 10.30 -4.80 28.86
C THR A 304 11.45 -4.03 29.51
N GLN A 305 11.93 -2.95 28.88
CA GLN A 305 12.98 -2.09 29.42
C GLN A 305 12.47 -1.27 30.61
N GLN A 306 11.26 -0.72 30.55
CA GLN A 306 10.59 -0.07 31.68
C GLN A 306 10.49 -1.03 32.88
N LYS A 307 10.00 -2.26 32.66
CA LYS A 307 9.93 -3.30 33.72
C LYS A 307 11.29 -3.72 34.27
N LYS A 308 12.40 -3.45 33.59
CA LYS A 308 13.76 -3.64 34.12
C LYS A 308 14.20 -2.42 34.94
N ALA A 309 13.99 -1.21 34.41
CA ALA A 309 14.26 0.04 35.13
C ALA A 309 13.47 0.15 36.45
N ASP A 310 12.19 -0.26 36.45
CA ASP A 310 11.35 -0.28 37.66
C ASP A 310 11.87 -1.26 38.73
N ARG A 311 12.50 -2.37 38.32
CA ARG A 311 13.15 -3.32 39.24
C ARG A 311 14.43 -2.73 39.82
N TYR A 312 15.29 -2.18 38.97
CA TYR A 312 16.52 -1.51 39.39
C TYR A 312 16.26 -0.32 40.32
N ASN A 313 15.25 0.51 40.03
CA ASN A 313 14.84 1.60 40.92
C ASN A 313 14.35 1.10 42.29
N LYS A 314 13.66 -0.06 42.34
CA LYS A 314 13.27 -0.69 43.61
C LYS A 314 14.48 -1.22 44.39
N GLU A 315 15.52 -1.71 43.71
CA GLU A 315 16.78 -2.14 44.31
C GLU A 315 17.55 -0.94 44.88
N LEU A 316 17.79 0.11 44.09
CA LEU A 316 18.39 1.37 44.55
C LEU A 316 17.63 1.99 45.73
N THR A 317 16.29 1.91 45.75
CA THR A 317 15.47 2.41 46.86
C THR A 317 15.75 1.62 48.15
N LYS A 318 15.88 0.30 48.07
CA LYS A 318 16.24 -0.56 49.22
C LYS A 318 17.66 -0.27 49.71
N GLU A 319 18.64 -0.14 48.80
CA GLU A 319 20.02 0.18 49.15
C GLU A 319 20.13 1.54 49.85
N ARG A 320 19.46 2.57 49.31
CA ARG A 320 19.35 3.90 49.94
C ARG A 320 18.80 3.82 51.35
N ASP A 321 17.75 3.05 51.58
CA ASP A 321 17.12 2.96 52.90
C ASP A 321 17.92 2.08 53.88
N ALA A 322 18.63 1.06 53.39
CA ALA A 322 19.61 0.32 54.18
C ALA A 322 20.78 1.21 54.61
N LEU A 323 21.35 2.00 53.69
CA LEU A 323 22.44 2.96 53.98
C LEU A 323 21.99 4.05 54.96
N ARG A 324 20.75 4.53 54.86
CA ARG A 324 20.17 5.46 55.86
C ARG A 324 20.08 4.85 57.26
N LEU A 325 19.64 3.59 57.35
CA LEU A 325 19.58 2.89 58.62
C LEU A 325 20.97 2.68 59.22
N GLU A 326 21.96 2.36 58.38
CA GLU A 326 23.34 2.17 58.81
C GLU A 326 24.00 3.50 59.23
N LEU A 327 23.72 4.60 58.53
CA LEU A 327 24.12 5.95 58.98
C LEU A 327 23.49 6.31 60.33
N TYR A 328 22.22 5.97 60.56
CA TYR A 328 21.56 6.21 61.85
C TYR A 328 22.26 5.45 62.99
N LYS A 329 22.54 4.15 62.82
CA LYS A 329 23.28 3.34 63.81
C LYS A 329 24.68 3.90 64.08
N ASN A 330 25.43 4.24 63.03
CA ASN A 330 26.78 4.81 63.17
C ASN A 330 26.75 6.18 63.85
N THR A 331 25.70 6.98 63.62
CA THR A 331 25.51 8.26 64.34
C THR A 331 25.27 8.01 65.82
N GLN A 332 24.37 7.07 66.17
CA GLN A 332 24.10 6.71 67.56
C GLN A 332 25.36 6.21 68.27
N SER A 333 26.08 5.24 67.69
CA SER A 333 27.34 4.72 68.24
C SER A 333 28.42 5.80 68.39
N ASN A 334 28.45 6.82 67.53
CA ASN A 334 29.37 7.95 67.65
C ASN A 334 29.01 8.86 68.82
N GLU A 335 27.72 9.13 69.07
CA GLU A 335 27.29 9.85 70.27
C GLU A 335 27.58 9.04 71.55
N ASP A 336 27.36 7.72 71.55
CA ASP A 336 27.71 6.84 72.67
C ASP A 336 29.23 6.89 72.97
N LEU A 337 30.07 6.79 71.93
CA LEU A 337 31.54 6.89 72.06
C LEU A 337 32.01 8.30 72.51
N LYS A 338 31.32 9.36 72.10
CA LYS A 338 31.61 10.73 72.61
C LYS A 338 31.26 10.86 74.09
N GLN A 339 30.17 10.23 74.53
CA GLN A 339 29.78 10.20 75.93
C GLN A 339 30.83 9.43 76.77
N GLU A 340 31.20 8.22 76.37
CA GLU A 340 32.28 7.45 77.01
C GLU A 340 33.60 8.22 77.06
N LYS A 341 33.98 8.86 75.95
CA LYS A 341 35.17 9.72 75.88
C LYS A 341 35.10 10.86 76.90
N SER A 342 33.96 11.55 77.00
CA SER A 342 33.78 12.66 77.94
C SER A 342 33.87 12.20 79.39
N GLU A 343 33.35 11.01 79.70
CA GLU A 343 33.48 10.39 81.03
C GLU A 343 34.90 9.96 81.36
N LEU A 344 35.67 9.46 80.39
CA LEU A 344 37.08 9.12 80.56
C LEU A 344 37.96 10.38 80.73
N GLU A 345 37.69 11.44 79.97
CA GLU A 345 38.35 12.74 80.14
C GLU A 345 38.08 13.33 81.54
N GLU A 346 36.86 13.19 82.07
CA GLU A 346 36.55 13.64 83.43
C GLU A 346 37.21 12.78 84.51
N LYS A 347 37.19 11.44 84.38
CA LYS A 347 37.91 10.53 85.29
C LYS A 347 39.42 10.85 85.33
N LEU A 348 40.01 11.14 84.17
CA LEU A 348 41.41 11.56 84.08
C LEU A 348 41.65 12.91 84.78
N ARG A 349 40.74 13.88 84.60
CA ARG A 349 40.80 15.19 85.28
C ARG A 349 40.82 15.02 86.80
N VAL A 350 39.92 14.19 87.34
CA VAL A 350 39.84 13.88 88.78
C VAL A 350 41.14 13.25 89.27
N LEU A 351 41.62 12.17 88.62
CA LEU A 351 42.87 11.51 89.00
C LEU A 351 44.09 12.45 88.96
N VAL A 352 44.14 13.39 88.01
CA VAL A 352 45.19 14.41 87.96
C VAL A 352 45.11 15.37 89.16
N THR A 353 43.90 15.79 89.57
CA THR A 353 43.73 16.63 90.77
C THR A 353 44.03 15.88 92.07
N GLU A 354 43.65 14.61 92.18
CA GLU A 354 43.98 13.76 93.33
C GLU A 354 45.50 13.53 93.42
N LYS A 355 46.17 13.23 92.30
CA LYS A 355 47.63 13.12 92.23
C LYS A 355 48.31 14.41 92.67
N ALA A 356 47.84 15.58 92.23
CA ALA A 356 48.39 16.86 92.66
C ALA A 356 48.20 17.09 94.17
N GLY A 357 47.03 16.73 94.73
CA GLY A 357 46.78 16.75 96.17
C GLY A 357 47.70 15.79 96.95
N MET A 358 47.93 14.57 96.45
CA MET A 358 48.88 13.64 97.04
C MET A 358 50.34 14.14 96.95
N GLN A 359 50.73 14.81 95.87
CA GLN A 359 52.05 15.45 95.78
C GLN A 359 52.22 16.56 96.83
N LEU A 360 51.21 17.42 97.04
CA LEU A 360 51.26 18.43 98.10
C LEU A 360 51.36 17.80 99.50
N ASN A 361 50.61 16.72 99.76
CA ASN A 361 50.69 15.98 101.03
C ASN A 361 52.06 15.31 101.22
N LEU A 362 52.67 14.77 100.16
CA LEU A 362 54.02 14.22 100.18
C LEU A 362 55.06 15.31 100.43
N GLU A 363 54.94 16.48 99.81
CA GLU A 363 55.81 17.63 100.11
C GLU A 363 55.67 18.10 101.56
N GLU A 364 54.46 18.09 102.13
CA GLU A 364 54.25 18.44 103.54
C GLU A 364 54.86 17.39 104.48
N LEU A 365 54.67 16.10 104.18
CA LEU A 365 55.29 15.00 104.92
C LEU A 365 56.80 14.99 104.78
N GLN A 366 57.35 15.34 103.61
CA GLN A 366 58.79 15.48 103.40
C GLN A 366 59.35 16.64 104.23
N LYS A 367 58.70 17.81 104.26
CA LYS A 367 59.12 18.93 105.13
C LYS A 367 59.06 18.55 106.62
N LYS A 368 58.09 17.73 107.03
CA LYS A 368 58.03 17.15 108.38
C LYS A 368 59.15 16.13 108.61
N LEU A 369 59.45 15.28 107.63
CA LEU A 369 60.53 14.30 107.69
C LEU A 369 61.87 15.01 107.82
N GLU A 370 62.21 15.96 106.94
CA GLU A 370 63.42 16.78 106.97
C GLU A 370 63.61 17.49 108.32
N MET A 371 62.52 17.99 108.92
CA MET A 371 62.54 18.55 110.29
C MET A 371 62.86 17.46 111.34
N THR A 372 62.22 16.29 111.26
CA THR A 372 62.52 15.16 112.16
C THR A 372 63.88 14.51 111.90
N GLU A 373 64.43 14.60 110.69
CA GLU A 373 65.75 14.14 110.29
C GLU A 373 66.82 15.13 110.74
N LEU A 374 66.58 16.44 110.73
CA LEU A 374 67.44 17.42 111.40
C LEU A 374 67.49 17.17 112.91
N LEU A 375 66.36 16.85 113.54
CA LEU A 375 66.31 16.39 114.93
C LEU A 375 67.05 15.04 115.10
N LEU A 376 66.79 14.06 114.24
CA LEU A 376 67.45 12.75 114.28
C LEU A 376 68.94 12.84 113.99
N GLN A 377 69.43 13.76 113.17
CA GLN A 377 70.85 13.92 112.87
C GLN A 377 71.60 14.61 114.02
N GLN A 378 70.89 15.32 114.93
CA GLN A 378 71.43 15.62 116.26
C GLN A 378 71.56 14.37 117.15
N PHE A 379 70.65 13.40 117.04
CA PHE A 379 70.69 12.14 117.81
C PHE A 379 71.57 11.03 117.19
N SER A 380 71.74 11.03 115.87
CA SER A 380 72.28 9.95 115.03
C SER A 380 73.70 10.25 114.54
N SER A 381 74.48 10.97 115.34
CA SER A 381 75.94 10.83 115.37
C SER A 381 76.38 9.45 115.92
N ARG A 382 75.61 8.38 115.64
CA ARG A 382 75.75 7.03 116.19
C ARG A 382 75.00 5.93 115.37
N CYS A 383 75.76 5.16 114.57
CA CYS A 383 75.46 3.83 113.97
C CYS A 383 74.58 3.66 112.69
N GLU A 384 74.70 2.47 112.05
CA GLU A 384 74.46 2.18 110.61
C GLU A 384 73.41 1.09 110.26
N ALA A 385 72.93 1.11 108.99
CA ALA A 385 72.38 0.02 108.12
C ALA A 385 71.08 -0.74 108.55
N PRO A 386 70.39 -1.60 107.71
CA PRO A 386 70.54 -1.98 106.28
C PRO A 386 69.22 -1.97 105.42
N ASP A 387 69.27 -2.06 104.07
CA ASP A 387 68.03 -2.07 103.20
C ASP A 387 68.02 -3.02 101.96
N ALA A 388 69.12 -3.71 101.62
CA ALA A 388 69.27 -4.34 100.29
C ALA A 388 68.37 -5.56 99.97
N ASN A 389 67.71 -6.19 100.96
CA ASN A 389 67.11 -7.52 100.79
C ASN A 389 65.63 -7.48 100.33
N GLN A 390 64.92 -6.36 100.55
CA GLN A 390 63.48 -6.27 100.28
C GLN A 390 63.17 -5.91 98.81
N GLN A 391 64.06 -5.15 98.16
CA GLN A 391 63.97 -4.82 96.73
C GLN A 391 64.10 -6.06 95.82
N LEU A 392 64.92 -7.03 96.20
CA LEU A 392 65.11 -8.27 95.43
C LEU A 392 63.84 -9.13 95.40
N GLN A 393 63.07 -9.13 96.49
CA GLN A 393 61.79 -9.86 96.59
C GLN A 393 60.74 -9.24 95.65
N GLN A 394 60.61 -7.91 95.64
CA GLN A 394 59.68 -7.18 94.76
C GLN A 394 60.02 -7.40 93.28
N ALA A 395 61.29 -7.32 92.90
CA ALA A 395 61.72 -7.55 91.52
C ALA A 395 61.40 -8.97 90.99
N MET A 396 61.39 -9.98 91.88
CA MET A 396 61.01 -11.36 91.52
C MET A 396 59.49 -11.50 91.29
N GLU A 397 58.67 -10.80 92.08
CA GLU A 397 57.20 -10.80 91.94
C GLU A 397 56.76 -10.04 90.69
N GLU A 398 57.38 -8.89 90.38
CA GLU A 398 57.17 -8.16 89.12
C GLU A 398 57.53 -9.01 87.90
N ARG A 399 58.65 -9.75 87.95
CA ARG A 399 59.04 -10.66 86.85
C ARG A 399 57.99 -11.73 86.57
N ALA A 400 57.42 -12.32 87.63
CA ALA A 400 56.37 -13.34 87.50
C ALA A 400 55.07 -12.78 86.90
N GLN A 401 54.69 -11.54 87.26
CA GLN A 401 53.53 -10.86 86.68
C GLN A 401 53.73 -10.54 85.19
N LEU A 402 54.94 -10.10 84.80
CA LEU A 402 55.29 -9.85 83.40
C LEU A 402 55.32 -11.14 82.56
N GLU A 403 55.84 -12.25 83.11
CA GLU A 403 55.79 -13.57 82.46
C GLU A 403 54.33 -14.03 82.22
N ALA A 404 53.43 -13.83 83.19
CA ALA A 404 52.02 -14.15 83.04
C ALA A 404 51.31 -13.29 81.98
N HIS A 405 51.56 -11.98 81.95
CA HIS A 405 51.03 -11.08 80.92
C HIS A 405 51.55 -11.42 79.52
N LEU A 406 52.85 -11.75 79.40
CA LEU A 406 53.43 -12.18 78.13
C LEU A 406 52.80 -13.49 77.63
N GLY A 407 52.48 -14.43 78.53
CA GLY A 407 51.69 -15.62 78.23
C GLY A 407 50.30 -15.31 77.65
N GLN A 408 49.56 -14.37 78.25
CA GLN A 408 48.25 -13.95 77.75
C GLN A 408 48.33 -13.29 76.36
N VAL A 409 49.35 -12.46 76.12
CA VAL A 409 49.57 -11.80 74.82
C VAL A 409 49.97 -12.80 73.75
N MET A 410 50.79 -13.82 74.06
CA MET A 410 51.11 -14.88 73.10
C MET A 410 49.87 -15.68 72.69
N GLU A 411 48.98 -15.99 73.63
CA GLU A 411 47.75 -16.74 73.33
C GLU A 411 46.76 -15.92 72.49
N SER A 412 46.59 -14.62 72.75
CA SER A 412 45.73 -13.77 71.93
C SER A 412 46.28 -13.57 70.51
N VAL A 413 47.60 -13.42 70.36
CA VAL A 413 48.28 -13.41 69.05
C VAL A 413 48.07 -14.74 68.32
N ARG A 414 48.16 -15.89 69.02
CA ARG A 414 47.91 -17.22 68.44
C ARG A 414 46.48 -17.38 67.96
N GLN A 415 45.50 -16.82 68.66
CA GLN A 415 44.09 -16.84 68.26
C GLN A 415 43.85 -15.98 67.00
N LEU A 416 44.33 -14.74 66.99
CA LEU A 416 44.24 -13.84 65.82
C LEU A 416 44.94 -14.43 64.57
N GLN A 417 46.07 -15.13 64.76
CA GLN A 417 46.77 -15.86 63.71
C GLN A 417 45.86 -16.93 63.06
N MET A 418 45.19 -17.74 63.88
CA MET A 418 44.27 -18.79 63.40
C MET A 418 43.01 -18.22 62.74
N GLU A 419 42.46 -17.11 63.24
CA GLU A 419 41.32 -16.43 62.62
C GLU A 419 41.70 -15.88 61.24
N ARG A 420 42.83 -15.17 61.12
CA ARG A 420 43.36 -14.71 59.83
C ARG A 420 43.49 -15.85 58.83
N ASP A 421 44.07 -16.98 59.24
CA ASP A 421 44.30 -18.11 58.33
C ASP A 421 42.99 -18.74 57.86
N LYS A 422 41.98 -18.81 58.75
CA LYS A 422 40.61 -19.22 58.38
C LYS A 422 39.97 -18.26 57.39
N TYR A 423 40.10 -16.94 57.58
CA TYR A 423 39.62 -15.95 56.61
C TYR A 423 40.36 -16.04 55.26
N ALA A 424 41.67 -16.27 55.28
CA ALA A 424 42.48 -16.41 54.07
C ALA A 424 42.07 -17.64 53.23
N GLU A 425 41.80 -18.79 53.86
CA GLU A 425 41.29 -19.98 53.15
C GLU A 425 39.87 -19.77 52.61
N ASN A 426 38.97 -19.13 53.37
CA ASN A 426 37.62 -18.79 52.87
C ASN A 426 37.70 -17.90 51.61
N LEU A 427 38.51 -16.85 51.63
CA LEU A 427 38.71 -15.95 50.49
C LEU A 427 39.32 -16.67 49.27
N LYS A 428 40.23 -17.62 49.46
CA LYS A 428 40.74 -18.48 48.38
C LYS A 428 39.63 -19.34 47.77
N GLY A 429 38.79 -19.95 48.61
CA GLY A 429 37.65 -20.76 48.18
C GLY A 429 36.64 -19.96 47.35
N GLU A 430 36.23 -18.80 47.83
CA GLU A 430 35.35 -17.88 47.08
C GLU A 430 35.99 -17.42 45.77
N SER A 431 37.28 -17.05 45.79
CA SER A 431 38.02 -16.66 44.58
C SER A 431 38.09 -17.78 43.54
N ALA A 432 38.19 -19.04 43.97
CA ALA A 432 38.16 -20.20 43.08
C ALA A 432 36.76 -20.42 42.48
N MET A 433 35.69 -20.32 43.28
CA MET A 433 34.31 -20.42 42.80
C MET A 433 33.98 -19.33 41.78
N TRP A 434 34.35 -18.07 42.05
CA TRP A 434 34.14 -16.97 41.10
C TRP A 434 34.91 -17.15 39.81
N ARG A 435 36.16 -17.64 39.88
CA ARG A 435 36.98 -17.97 38.70
C ARG A 435 36.32 -19.06 37.84
N GLN A 436 35.86 -20.15 38.47
CA GLN A 436 35.15 -21.22 37.77
C GLN A 436 33.85 -20.73 37.12
N ARG A 437 33.07 -19.91 37.84
CA ARG A 437 31.82 -19.32 37.32
C ARG A 437 32.07 -18.40 36.12
N MET A 438 33.12 -17.59 36.19
CA MET A 438 33.56 -16.73 35.08
C MET A 438 34.00 -17.56 33.87
N GLN A 439 34.79 -18.62 34.09
CA GLN A 439 35.23 -19.52 33.02
C GLN A 439 34.03 -20.18 32.31
N GLN A 440 33.10 -20.78 33.06
CA GLN A 440 31.88 -21.37 32.49
C GLN A 440 31.07 -20.38 31.64
N MET A 441 30.91 -19.14 32.12
CA MET A 441 30.24 -18.09 31.35
C MET A 441 31.02 -17.71 30.09
N SER A 442 32.35 -17.66 30.14
CA SER A 442 33.19 -17.36 28.99
C SER A 442 33.14 -18.45 27.92
N GLU A 443 33.11 -19.73 28.33
CA GLU A 443 32.94 -20.89 27.44
C GLU A 443 31.58 -20.86 26.74
N GLN A 444 30.48 -20.57 27.47
CA GLN A 444 29.15 -20.40 26.87
C GLN A 444 29.07 -19.22 25.89
N VAL A 445 29.76 -18.11 26.18
CA VAL A 445 29.83 -16.97 25.25
C VAL A 445 30.68 -17.31 24.02
N HIS A 446 31.67 -18.19 24.15
CA HIS A 446 32.49 -18.67 23.03
C HIS A 446 31.69 -19.59 22.10
N THR A 447 30.96 -20.58 22.63
CA THR A 447 30.15 -21.48 21.79
C THR A 447 29.03 -20.73 21.08
N LEU A 448 28.32 -19.82 21.76
CA LEU A 448 27.29 -18.97 21.13
C LEU A 448 27.87 -18.04 20.04
N ARG A 449 29.15 -17.65 20.13
CA ARG A 449 29.83 -16.89 19.08
C ARG A 449 30.06 -17.77 17.85
N GLU A 450 30.55 -18.99 18.03
CA GLU A 450 30.80 -19.95 16.95
C GLU A 450 29.49 -20.36 16.26
N GLU A 451 28.44 -20.68 17.01
CA GLU A 451 27.11 -20.96 16.47
C GLU A 451 26.56 -19.79 15.64
N LYS A 452 26.73 -18.55 16.13
CA LYS A 452 26.36 -17.34 15.39
C LYS A 452 27.17 -17.20 14.11
N GLU A 453 28.48 -17.45 14.15
CA GLU A 453 29.37 -17.35 12.98
C GLU A 453 29.00 -18.38 11.91
N CYS A 454 28.84 -19.65 12.29
CA CYS A 454 28.31 -20.70 11.42
C CYS A 454 26.94 -20.33 10.82
N SER A 455 26.05 -19.73 11.61
CA SER A 455 24.74 -19.26 11.15
C SER A 455 24.85 -18.10 10.15
N MET A 456 25.76 -17.15 10.38
CA MET A 456 26.01 -16.03 9.45
C MET A 456 26.61 -16.54 8.14
N SER A 457 27.58 -17.46 8.17
CA SER A 457 28.13 -18.08 6.96
C SER A 457 27.05 -18.82 6.16
N ARG A 458 26.18 -19.59 6.83
CA ARG A 458 25.04 -20.25 6.16
C ARG A 458 24.05 -19.25 5.56
N VAL A 459 23.79 -18.12 6.21
CA VAL A 459 22.95 -17.06 5.64
C VAL A 459 23.61 -16.46 4.41
N GLN A 460 24.93 -16.20 4.42
CA GLN A 460 25.67 -15.71 3.26
C GLN A 460 25.62 -16.68 2.07
N GLU A 461 25.80 -17.99 2.30
CA GLU A 461 25.62 -19.03 1.26
C GLU A 461 24.20 -19.05 0.65
N LEU A 462 23.18 -18.81 1.47
CA LEU A 462 21.80 -18.72 1.02
C LEU A 462 21.53 -17.42 0.25
N GLU A 463 22.14 -16.31 0.66
CA GLU A 463 22.07 -15.03 -0.05
C GLU A 463 22.78 -15.10 -1.42
N THR A 464 23.96 -15.74 -1.51
CA THR A 464 24.66 -15.92 -2.79
C THR A 464 23.89 -16.84 -3.74
N SER A 465 23.40 -17.98 -3.26
CA SER A 465 22.61 -18.91 -4.09
C SER A 465 21.27 -18.32 -4.53
N LEU A 466 20.61 -17.48 -3.70
CA LEU A 466 19.43 -16.72 -4.11
C LEU A 466 19.77 -15.64 -5.15
N ALA A 467 20.94 -14.98 -5.06
CA ALA A 467 21.40 -14.02 -6.06
C ALA A 467 21.73 -14.70 -7.40
N GLU A 468 22.36 -15.87 -7.37
CA GLU A 468 22.64 -16.70 -8.56
C GLU A 468 21.35 -17.15 -9.25
N LEU A 469 20.38 -17.70 -8.49
CA LEU A 469 19.06 -18.07 -9.01
C LEU A 469 18.32 -16.87 -9.62
N ARG A 470 18.44 -15.68 -9.01
CA ARG A 470 17.83 -14.46 -9.51
C ARG A 470 18.47 -13.94 -10.81
N ASN A 471 19.73 -14.26 -11.06
CA ASN A 471 20.42 -13.94 -12.32
C ASN A 471 20.17 -14.98 -13.43
N GLN A 472 19.50 -16.10 -13.12
CA GLN A 472 19.13 -17.16 -14.07
C GLN A 472 17.67 -17.07 -14.55
N MET A 473 16.87 -16.14 -14.00
CA MET A 473 15.51 -15.79 -14.44
C MET A 473 15.49 -14.43 -15.14
#